data_AF-A0A7J7H7E0-F1
#
_entry.id   AF-A0A7J7H7E0-F1
#
_cell.length_a   1.000
_cell.length_b   1.000
_cell.length_c   1.000
_cell.angle_alpha   90.00
_cell.angle_beta   90.00
_cell.angle_gamma   90.00
#
_symmetry.space_group_name_H-M   'P 1'
#
loop_
_entity.id
_entity.type
_entity.pdbx_description
1 polymer ?
#
loop_
_entity_poly.entity_id
_entity_poly.type
_entity_poly.pdbx_seq_one_letter_code
_entity_poly.pdbx_strand_id
1 'polypeptide(L)'
;MEDLVAPITTESQRLALKNELGNVADDAKRSAPLAGGCRIEGFVRVKKVPGNLVISARSVAHSFDASKMNMSHIISNLSFGKKISPEVMSGLKRVVPYLGGSHDKLNGQEYMTHLGDSKANIVIEHYLRVVKTELITRRSNREQKSVEDYEYTAHSSLAHNFDIPVAKFHFELSPMQILITEDSKSFSHLITSVCAIIGGVFTSSLGHFKLPGYWIQFCTIL
;
A
#
# COMPACT_ATOMS: atom_id res chain seq x y z
N MET A 1 29.69 4.76 -29.31
CA MET A 1 28.51 5.08 -28.47
C MET A 1 28.35 3.89 -27.54
N GLU A 2 29.33 3.80 -26.65
CA GLU A 2 29.48 2.75 -25.66
C GLU A 2 28.81 3.12 -24.33
N ASP A 3 28.71 2.09 -23.50
CA ASP A 3 28.46 2.03 -22.06
C ASP A 3 27.02 1.85 -21.58
N LEU A 4 26.66 0.87 -20.75
CA LEU A 4 27.34 -0.27 -20.11
C LEU A 4 26.20 -1.08 -19.47
N VAL A 5 25.94 -2.31 -19.91
CA VAL A 5 25.17 -3.28 -19.11
C VAL A 5 26.17 -4.35 -18.69
N ALA A 6 26.49 -4.36 -17.40
CA ALA A 6 27.48 -5.27 -16.84
C ALA A 6 27.04 -6.74 -17.02
N PRO A 7 27.96 -7.64 -17.41
CA PRO A 7 27.71 -9.08 -17.37
C PRO A 7 27.63 -9.54 -15.91
N ILE A 8 26.64 -10.38 -15.61
CA ILE A 8 26.44 -10.95 -14.27
C ILE A 8 27.65 -11.84 -13.95
N THR A 9 28.43 -11.45 -12.94
CA THR A 9 29.62 -12.15 -12.46
C THR A 9 29.25 -13.54 -11.93
N THR A 10 30.03 -14.53 -12.36
CA THR A 10 30.02 -15.96 -12.03
C THR A 10 30.31 -16.29 -10.55
N GLU A 11 30.22 -15.33 -9.64
CA GLU A 11 30.45 -15.52 -8.20
C GLU A 11 29.22 -16.05 -7.44
N SER A 12 28.00 -15.90 -7.98
CA SER A 12 26.79 -16.41 -7.32
C SER A 12 26.74 -17.95 -7.26
N GLN A 13 27.48 -18.65 -8.13
CA GLN A 13 27.60 -20.11 -8.09
C GLN A 13 28.46 -20.63 -6.95
N ARG A 14 29.35 -19.81 -6.34
CA ARG A 14 30.18 -20.25 -5.22
C ARG A 14 29.54 -20.06 -3.84
N LEU A 15 28.61 -19.12 -3.71
CA LEU A 15 27.89 -18.91 -2.45
C LEU A 15 26.83 -19.99 -2.16
N ALA A 16 26.42 -20.76 -3.17
CA ALA A 16 25.55 -21.93 -2.99
C ALA A 16 26.30 -23.20 -2.53
N LEU A 17 27.63 -23.19 -2.49
CA LEU A 17 28.46 -24.38 -2.18
C LEU A 17 29.12 -24.32 -0.79
N LYS A 18 28.66 -23.44 0.12
CA LYS A 18 29.28 -23.31 1.45
C LYS A 18 28.29 -23.26 2.61
N ASN A 19 27.31 -24.16 2.58
CA ASN A 19 26.57 -24.58 3.76
C ASN A 19 26.62 -26.11 3.86
N GLU A 20 27.77 -26.63 4.26
CA GLU A 20 27.94 -28.02 4.70
C GLU A 20 28.79 -28.01 5.98
N LEU A 21 28.12 -27.89 7.12
CA LEU A 21 28.47 -28.63 8.33
C LEU A 21 27.30 -28.59 9.31
N GLY A 22 26.47 -29.64 9.29
CA GLY A 22 25.36 -29.81 10.21
C GLY A 22 24.54 -31.05 9.86
N ASN A 23 25.01 -32.21 10.33
CA ASN A 23 24.38 -33.52 10.21
C ASN A 23 22.86 -33.48 10.45
N VAL A 24 22.06 -33.95 9.48
CA VAL A 24 21.06 -35.04 9.61
C VAL A 24 20.58 -35.36 8.19
N ALA A 25 20.64 -36.64 7.84
CA ALA A 25 20.16 -37.18 6.58
C ALA A 25 18.66 -36.91 6.37
N ASP A 26 18.34 -36.14 5.34
CA ASP A 26 17.18 -36.37 4.48
C ASP A 26 17.46 -35.72 3.12
N ASP A 27 18.15 -36.46 2.26
CA ASP A 27 18.45 -36.05 0.87
C ASP A 27 17.19 -36.25 0.02
N ALA A 28 16.11 -35.58 0.42
CA ALA A 28 14.89 -35.48 -0.35
C ALA A 28 15.16 -34.51 -1.50
N LYS A 29 15.74 -35.04 -2.59
CA LYS A 29 15.72 -34.42 -3.92
C LYS A 29 14.32 -33.85 -4.14
N ARG A 30 14.19 -32.52 -4.02
CA ARG A 30 12.90 -31.83 -4.16
C ARG A 30 12.33 -32.23 -5.52
N SER A 31 11.25 -33.02 -5.50
CA SER A 31 10.62 -33.48 -6.73
C SER A 31 10.24 -32.27 -7.57
N ALA A 32 10.51 -32.33 -8.88
CA ALA A 32 10.05 -31.29 -9.79
C ALA A 32 8.53 -31.17 -9.63
N PRO A 33 7.99 -29.95 -9.50
CA PRO A 33 6.54 -29.76 -9.36
C PRO A 33 5.80 -30.47 -10.50
N LEU A 34 4.74 -31.20 -10.15
CA LEU A 34 3.88 -31.91 -11.11
C LEU A 34 3.19 -30.96 -12.11
N ALA A 35 3.12 -29.67 -11.78
CA ALA A 35 2.57 -28.61 -12.62
C ALA A 35 3.61 -27.51 -12.89
N GLY A 36 3.71 -27.09 -14.14
CA GLY A 36 4.54 -25.96 -14.54
C GLY A 36 3.99 -24.65 -13.98
N GLY A 37 4.86 -23.83 -13.39
CA GLY A 37 4.52 -22.52 -12.85
C GLY A 37 5.77 -21.70 -12.56
N CYS A 38 5.61 -20.39 -12.42
CA CYS A 38 6.69 -19.46 -12.10
C CYS A 38 6.28 -18.60 -10.90
N ARG A 39 7.17 -18.47 -9.91
CA ARG A 39 7.00 -17.52 -8.81
C ARG A 39 7.78 -16.25 -9.12
N ILE A 40 7.07 -15.13 -9.24
CA ILE A 40 7.66 -13.82 -9.53
C ILE A 40 7.62 -12.99 -8.25
N GLU A 41 8.79 -12.60 -7.73
CA GLU A 41 8.94 -11.77 -6.55
C GLU A 41 9.97 -10.68 -6.84
N GLY A 42 9.67 -9.45 -6.46
CA GLY A 42 10.60 -8.34 -6.66
C GLY A 42 9.97 -6.98 -6.49
N PHE A 43 10.75 -5.95 -6.79
CA PHE A 43 10.33 -4.56 -6.79
C PHE A 43 10.79 -3.90 -8.08
N VAL A 44 9.91 -3.14 -8.71
CA VAL A 44 10.22 -2.39 -9.93
C VAL A 44 10.05 -0.91 -9.65
N ARG A 45 11.08 -0.12 -9.98
CA ARG A 45 11.02 1.34 -9.91
C ARG A 45 10.43 1.86 -11.21
N VAL A 46 9.24 2.44 -11.13
CA VAL A 46 8.52 3.01 -12.27
C VAL A 46 8.31 4.51 -12.07
N LYS A 47 8.08 5.22 -13.17
CA LYS A 47 7.63 6.63 -13.11
C LYS A 47 6.21 6.68 -12.54
N LYS A 48 5.87 7.76 -11.82
CA LYS A 48 4.53 8.00 -11.28
C LYS A 48 3.58 8.51 -12.38
N VAL A 49 3.27 7.67 -13.37
CA VAL A 49 2.33 7.94 -14.46
C VAL A 49 1.45 6.72 -14.72
N PRO A 50 0.24 6.86 -15.26
CA PRO A 50 -0.57 5.72 -15.67
C PRO A 50 0.19 4.80 -16.64
N GLY A 51 0.04 3.48 -16.46
CA GLY A 51 0.82 2.52 -17.22
C GLY A 51 0.29 1.08 -17.15
N ASN A 52 1.00 0.17 -17.82
CA ASN A 52 0.67 -1.25 -17.86
C ASN A 52 1.87 -2.08 -17.45
N LEU A 53 1.68 -3.01 -16.52
CA LEU A 53 2.60 -4.10 -16.23
C LEU A 53 2.06 -5.36 -16.91
N VAL A 54 2.82 -5.93 -17.84
CA VAL A 54 2.41 -7.11 -18.62
C VAL A 54 3.34 -8.26 -18.31
N ILE A 55 2.77 -9.37 -17.84
CA ILE A 55 3.46 -10.63 -17.63
C ILE A 55 3.06 -11.56 -18.77
N SER A 56 4.05 -11.98 -19.56
CA SER A 56 3.87 -12.77 -20.77
C SER A 56 5.04 -13.71 -20.98
N ALA A 57 4.80 -14.83 -21.67
CA ALA A 57 5.87 -15.70 -22.13
C ALA A 57 6.53 -15.09 -23.38
N ARG A 58 7.81 -14.74 -23.29
CA ARG A 58 8.59 -14.19 -24.41
C ARG A 58 9.93 -14.90 -24.55
N SER A 59 10.26 -15.29 -25.78
CA SER A 59 11.54 -15.91 -26.14
C SER A 59 12.01 -15.32 -27.46
N VAL A 60 13.33 -15.19 -27.63
CA VAL A 60 13.95 -14.67 -28.85
C VAL A 60 14.05 -15.74 -29.93
N ALA A 61 14.20 -17.01 -29.53
CA ALA A 61 14.48 -18.13 -30.43
C ALA A 61 13.29 -19.08 -30.63
N HIS A 62 12.21 -18.92 -29.85
CA HIS A 62 11.07 -19.82 -29.89
C HIS A 62 9.74 -19.04 -29.89
N SER A 63 8.84 -19.42 -30.80
CA SER A 63 7.44 -19.01 -30.76
C SER A 63 6.68 -19.92 -29.81
N PHE A 64 5.80 -19.35 -29.01
CA PHE A 64 4.94 -20.10 -28.14
C PHE A 64 3.53 -20.21 -28.72
N ASP A 65 2.91 -21.37 -28.56
CA ASP A 65 1.54 -21.64 -28.97
C ASP A 65 0.55 -21.08 -27.93
N ALA A 66 -0.22 -20.06 -28.31
CA ALA A 66 -1.18 -19.38 -27.44
C ALA A 66 -2.24 -20.34 -26.87
N SER A 67 -2.60 -21.40 -27.61
CA SER A 67 -3.60 -22.38 -27.18
C SER A 67 -3.14 -23.29 -26.03
N LYS A 68 -1.82 -23.39 -25.83
CA LYS A 68 -1.19 -24.21 -24.78
C LYS A 68 -0.67 -23.39 -23.61
N MET A 69 -0.82 -22.07 -23.67
CA MET A 69 -0.41 -21.19 -22.59
C MET A 69 -1.49 -21.10 -21.52
N ASN A 70 -1.06 -21.16 -20.26
CA ASN A 70 -1.91 -20.91 -19.12
C ASN A 70 -1.41 -19.68 -18.37
N MET A 71 -2.24 -18.63 -18.30
CA MET A 71 -1.96 -17.40 -17.55
C MET A 71 -2.65 -17.36 -16.18
N SER A 72 -3.16 -18.50 -15.70
CA SER A 72 -3.70 -18.63 -14.36
C SER A 72 -2.64 -18.25 -13.33
N HIS A 73 -3.01 -17.43 -12.36
CA HIS A 73 -2.07 -16.93 -11.37
C HIS A 73 -2.74 -16.62 -10.04
N ILE A 74 -1.93 -16.61 -9.00
CA ILE A 74 -2.32 -16.25 -7.64
C ILE A 74 -1.52 -15.00 -7.27
N ILE A 75 -2.22 -13.96 -6.82
CA ILE A 75 -1.57 -12.73 -6.40
C ILE A 75 -1.34 -12.81 -4.89
N SER A 76 -0.09 -12.99 -4.47
CA SER A 76 0.24 -13.07 -3.04
C SER A 76 0.45 -11.70 -2.41
N ASN A 77 1.17 -10.80 -3.09
CA ASN A 77 1.37 -9.45 -2.59
C ASN A 77 1.59 -8.47 -3.73
N LEU A 78 0.76 -7.43 -3.81
CA LEU A 78 0.95 -6.27 -4.64
C LEU A 78 0.84 -5.01 -3.79
N SER A 79 1.87 -4.17 -3.82
CA SER A 79 1.87 -2.90 -3.08
C SER A 79 2.57 -1.81 -3.87
N PHE A 80 2.11 -0.58 -3.67
CA PHE A 80 2.66 0.60 -4.30
C PHE A 80 3.40 1.44 -3.24
N GLY A 81 4.53 2.04 -3.63
CA GLY A 81 5.31 2.89 -2.74
C GLY A 81 6.31 2.14 -1.86
N LYS A 82 6.81 2.83 -0.84
CA LYS A 82 7.82 2.28 0.07
C LYS A 82 7.10 1.50 1.17
N LYS A 83 7.62 0.32 1.52
CA LYS A 83 7.16 -0.40 2.71
C LYS A 83 7.44 0.45 3.95
N ILE A 84 6.39 0.81 4.66
CA ILE A 84 6.47 1.57 5.91
C ILE A 84 6.99 0.62 7.00
N SER A 85 7.98 1.07 7.78
CA SER A 85 8.51 0.25 8.88
C SER A 85 7.46 0.06 9.99
N PRO A 86 7.48 -1.08 10.71
CA PRO A 86 6.52 -1.36 11.78
C PRO A 86 6.47 -0.27 12.86
N GLU A 87 7.63 0.33 13.16
CA GLU A 87 7.77 1.41 14.15
C GLU A 87 7.05 2.69 13.72
N VAL A 88 7.14 3.05 12.44
CA VAL A 88 6.44 4.23 11.92
C VAL A 88 4.95 3.93 11.82
N MET A 89 4.57 2.71 11.47
CA MET A 89 3.19 2.26 11.38
C MET A 89 2.46 2.30 12.74
N SER A 90 3.13 1.89 13.82
CA SER A 90 2.53 1.92 15.17
C SER A 90 2.27 3.35 15.64
N GLY A 91 3.18 4.29 15.33
CA GLY A 91 2.97 5.72 15.55
C GLY A 91 1.82 6.28 14.70
N LEU A 92 1.75 5.89 13.42
CA LEU A 92 0.69 6.30 12.51
C LEU A 92 -0.69 5.84 12.97
N LYS A 93 -0.84 4.59 13.41
CA LYS A 93 -2.11 4.03 13.89
C LYS A 93 -2.72 4.83 15.05
N ARG A 94 -1.88 5.49 15.85
CA ARG A 94 -2.35 6.35 16.95
C ARG A 94 -2.99 7.65 16.44
N VAL A 95 -2.46 8.20 15.35
CA VAL A 95 -2.91 9.48 14.78
C VAL A 95 -4.02 9.26 13.76
N VAL A 96 -3.93 8.19 12.97
CA VAL A 96 -4.90 7.84 11.93
C VAL A 96 -5.12 6.32 11.96
N PRO A 97 -6.12 5.82 12.71
CA PRO A 97 -6.35 4.38 12.88
C PRO A 97 -6.76 3.68 11.58
N TYR A 98 -7.23 4.43 10.59
CA TYR A 98 -7.63 3.93 9.27
C TYR A 98 -6.44 3.76 8.32
N LEU A 99 -5.29 4.38 8.59
CA LEU A 99 -4.09 4.26 7.76
C LEU A 99 -3.26 3.06 8.16
N GLY A 100 -2.73 2.36 7.16
CA GLY A 100 -2.07 1.08 7.36
C GLY A 100 -3.02 -0.11 7.46
N GLY A 101 -4.33 0.10 7.32
CA GLY A 101 -5.30 -0.94 6.97
C GLY A 101 -5.22 -1.34 5.50
N SER A 102 -4.02 -1.23 4.88
CA SER A 102 -3.73 -1.61 3.50
C SER A 102 -3.90 -3.12 3.37
N HIS A 103 -5.15 -3.57 3.33
CA HIS A 103 -5.50 -4.86 2.80
C HIS A 103 -5.17 -4.75 1.32
N ASP A 104 -4.06 -5.36 0.93
CA ASP A 104 -3.81 -5.70 -0.47
C ASP A 104 -5.09 -6.35 -1.00
N LYS A 105 -5.79 -5.63 -1.87
CA LYS A 105 -7.12 -6.02 -2.34
C LYS A 105 -7.08 -7.28 -3.20
N LEU A 106 -5.90 -7.64 -3.70
CA LEU A 106 -5.66 -8.79 -4.56
C LEU A 106 -4.97 -9.96 -3.82
N ASN A 107 -4.57 -9.77 -2.56
CA ASN A 107 -3.86 -10.79 -1.79
C ASN A 107 -4.69 -12.07 -1.65
N GLY A 108 -4.10 -13.20 -2.04
CA GLY A 108 -4.71 -14.52 -1.97
C GLY A 108 -5.81 -14.75 -3.00
N GLN A 109 -6.00 -13.83 -3.95
CA GLN A 109 -6.96 -14.03 -5.04
C GLN A 109 -6.35 -14.92 -6.11
N GLU A 110 -7.10 -15.95 -6.49
CA GLU A 110 -6.75 -16.92 -7.51
C GLU A 110 -7.55 -16.64 -8.78
N TYR A 111 -6.84 -16.50 -9.90
CA TYR A 111 -7.43 -16.29 -11.21
C TYR A 111 -7.10 -17.50 -12.07
N MET A 112 -8.12 -18.33 -12.32
CA MET A 112 -7.97 -19.59 -13.03
C MET A 112 -8.59 -19.49 -14.42
N THR A 113 -7.87 -19.96 -15.42
CA THR A 113 -8.37 -20.14 -16.79
C THR A 113 -8.67 -21.62 -16.98
N HIS A 114 -9.93 -21.98 -17.20
CA HIS A 114 -10.31 -23.37 -17.45
C HIS A 114 -9.99 -23.75 -18.89
N LEU A 115 -9.16 -24.78 -19.08
CA LEU A 115 -8.70 -25.27 -20.38
C LEU A 115 -9.83 -25.90 -21.25
N GLY A 116 -11.03 -26.07 -20.68
CA GLY A 116 -12.20 -26.66 -21.37
C GLY A 116 -12.91 -25.71 -22.32
N ASP A 117 -12.73 -24.39 -22.18
CA ASP A 117 -13.36 -23.38 -23.05
C ASP A 117 -12.53 -23.21 -24.32
N SER A 118 -12.81 -24.08 -25.28
CA SER A 118 -11.85 -24.59 -26.27
C SER A 118 -11.40 -23.63 -27.38
N LYS A 119 -11.63 -22.30 -27.32
CA LYS A 119 -11.38 -21.40 -28.47
C LYS A 119 -11.06 -19.92 -28.21
N ALA A 120 -10.58 -19.49 -27.04
CA ALA A 120 -10.16 -18.09 -26.89
C ALA A 120 -8.90 -17.94 -26.05
N ASN A 121 -7.95 -17.12 -26.52
CA ASN A 121 -6.83 -16.68 -25.71
C ASN A 121 -7.38 -15.76 -24.62
N ILE A 122 -7.62 -16.32 -23.43
CA ILE A 122 -8.16 -15.59 -22.30
C ILE A 122 -7.03 -14.76 -21.68
N VAL A 123 -7.21 -13.44 -21.70
CA VAL A 123 -6.33 -12.47 -21.08
C VAL A 123 -6.96 -12.08 -19.74
N ILE A 124 -6.19 -12.18 -18.66
CA ILE A 124 -6.62 -11.72 -17.34
C ILE A 124 -6.12 -10.30 -17.16
N GLU A 125 -7.06 -9.35 -17.12
CA GLU A 125 -6.77 -7.93 -16.95
C GLU A 125 -7.16 -7.46 -15.54
N HIS A 126 -6.22 -6.81 -14.86
CA HIS A 126 -6.42 -6.19 -13.55
C HIS A 126 -6.35 -4.68 -13.69
N TYR A 127 -7.45 -4.01 -13.40
CA TYR A 127 -7.55 -2.55 -13.35
C TYR A 127 -7.32 -2.08 -11.92
N LEU A 128 -6.21 -1.38 -11.71
CA LEU A 128 -5.75 -0.89 -10.42
C LEU A 128 -5.86 0.63 -10.40
N ARG A 129 -6.63 1.17 -9.46
CA ARG A 129 -6.70 2.62 -9.25
C ARG A 129 -5.98 2.98 -7.97
N VAL A 130 -4.85 3.67 -8.09
CA VAL A 130 -3.95 3.97 -6.97
C VAL A 130 -4.20 5.39 -6.48
N VAL A 131 -4.44 5.56 -5.18
CA VAL A 131 -4.65 6.84 -4.51
C VAL A 131 -3.46 7.14 -3.60
N LYS A 132 -2.91 8.35 -3.71
CA LYS A 132 -1.85 8.83 -2.81
C LYS A 132 -2.48 9.41 -1.54
N THR A 133 -2.00 8.96 -0.40
CA THR A 133 -2.26 9.60 0.89
C THR A 133 -0.95 10.15 1.45
N GLU A 134 -0.96 11.40 1.88
CA GLU A 134 0.18 12.06 2.49
C GLU A 134 -0.16 12.53 3.89
N LEU A 135 0.69 12.14 4.84
CA LEU A 135 0.60 12.52 6.23
C LEU A 135 1.67 13.53 6.56
N ILE A 136 1.25 14.69 7.05
CA ILE A 136 2.15 15.73 7.53
C ILE A 136 2.01 15.83 9.05
N THR A 137 3.02 15.29 9.76
CA THR A 137 3.11 15.42 11.22
C THR A 137 4.07 16.56 11.57
N ARG A 138 3.62 17.49 12.41
CA ARG A 138 4.41 18.62 12.89
C ARG A 138 5.03 18.26 14.24
N ARG A 139 6.31 17.88 14.25
CA ARG A 139 7.03 17.67 15.52
C ARG A 139 7.44 19.01 16.14
N SER A 140 7.45 19.07 17.47
CA SER A 140 7.74 20.24 18.32
C SER A 140 8.95 21.09 17.86
N ASN A 141 9.95 20.48 17.22
CA ASN A 141 11.16 21.15 16.73
C ASN A 141 11.20 21.27 15.20
N ARG A 142 10.33 22.08 14.58
CA ARG A 142 10.36 22.56 13.16
C ARG A 142 10.57 21.53 12.02
N GLU A 143 10.73 20.25 12.30
CA GLU A 143 10.97 19.20 11.30
C GLU A 143 9.62 18.59 10.90
N GLN A 144 9.23 18.87 9.66
CA GLN A 144 8.02 18.34 9.05
C GLN A 144 8.33 16.97 8.47
N LYS A 145 7.83 15.90 9.10
CA LYS A 145 7.96 14.54 8.56
C LYS A 145 6.74 14.22 7.72
N SER A 146 6.94 14.10 6.40
CA SER A 146 5.92 13.64 5.46
C SER A 146 6.03 12.12 5.27
N VAL A 147 4.96 11.39 5.57
CA VAL A 147 4.86 9.94 5.26
C VAL A 147 3.88 9.78 4.10
N GLU A 148 4.32 9.14 3.02
CA GLU A 148 3.47 8.80 1.88
C GLU A 148 2.99 7.35 2.01
N ASP A 149 1.69 7.15 1.85
CA ASP A 149 1.05 5.85 1.74
C ASP A 149 0.27 5.76 0.42
N TYR A 150 0.16 4.56 -0.15
CA TYR A 150 -0.55 4.34 -1.40
C TYR A 150 -1.56 3.22 -1.21
N GLU A 151 -2.84 3.57 -1.28
CA GLU A 151 -3.93 2.59 -1.33
C GLU A 151 -4.37 2.40 -2.77
N TYR A 152 -4.90 1.23 -3.12
CA TYR A 152 -5.51 1.02 -4.42
C TYR A 152 -6.80 0.22 -4.34
N THR A 153 -7.65 0.44 -5.33
CA THR A 153 -8.76 -0.46 -5.64
C THR A 153 -8.37 -1.38 -6.79
N ALA A 154 -8.93 -2.58 -6.81
CA ALA A 154 -8.65 -3.56 -7.84
C ALA A 154 -9.95 -4.11 -8.42
N HIS A 155 -9.99 -4.21 -9.75
CA HIS A 155 -11.06 -4.88 -10.48
C HIS A 155 -10.46 -5.79 -11.54
N SER A 156 -10.77 -7.07 -11.47
CA SER A 156 -10.29 -8.09 -12.39
C SER A 156 -11.35 -8.43 -13.42
N SER A 157 -10.97 -8.45 -14.70
CA SER A 157 -11.83 -8.83 -15.82
C SER A 157 -11.15 -9.91 -16.67
N LEU A 158 -11.96 -10.80 -17.23
CA LEU A 158 -11.52 -11.78 -18.23
C LEU A 158 -11.83 -11.23 -19.62
N ALA A 159 -10.79 -10.87 -20.37
CA ALA A 159 -10.92 -10.39 -21.73
C ALA A 159 -10.63 -11.51 -22.72
N HIS A 160 -11.43 -11.60 -23.78
CA HIS A 160 -11.17 -12.50 -24.91
C HIS A 160 -10.46 -11.70 -25.99
N ASN A 161 -9.17 -11.97 -26.20
CA ASN A 161 -8.40 -11.35 -27.26
C ASN A 161 -7.89 -12.42 -28.23
N PHE A 162 -7.65 -12.05 -29.48
CA PHE A 162 -7.03 -12.94 -30.47
C PHE A 162 -5.50 -12.97 -30.34
N ASP A 163 -4.93 -12.10 -29.51
CA ASP A 163 -3.50 -12.04 -29.20
C ASP A 163 -3.06 -13.09 -28.18
N ILE A 164 -1.73 -13.23 -28.02
CA ILE A 164 -1.09 -14.14 -27.06
C ILE A 164 -1.67 -13.89 -25.65
N PRO A 165 -2.06 -14.92 -24.89
CA PRO A 165 -2.61 -14.74 -23.55
C PRO A 165 -1.55 -14.12 -22.64
N VAL A 166 -1.95 -13.12 -21.86
CA VAL A 166 -1.08 -12.40 -20.92
C VAL A 166 -1.82 -12.11 -19.62
N ALA A 167 -1.08 -11.92 -18.53
CA ALA A 167 -1.60 -11.32 -17.31
C ALA A 167 -1.21 -9.84 -17.32
N LYS A 168 -2.21 -8.95 -17.41
CA LYS A 168 -2.00 -7.52 -17.60
C LYS A 168 -2.55 -6.74 -16.41
N PHE A 169 -1.71 -5.91 -15.83
CA PHE A 169 -2.02 -5.04 -14.72
C PHE A 169 -2.01 -3.60 -15.22
N HIS A 170 -3.19 -3.06 -15.47
CA HIS A 170 -3.37 -1.66 -15.79
C HIS A 170 -3.41 -0.87 -14.48
N PHE A 171 -2.49 0.07 -14.29
CA PHE A 171 -2.48 0.92 -13.10
C PHE A 171 -2.64 2.38 -13.49
N GLU A 172 -3.60 3.05 -12.86
CA GLU A 172 -3.89 4.46 -13.04
C GLU A 172 -3.75 5.18 -11.70
N LEU A 173 -3.00 6.27 -11.69
CA LEU A 173 -2.90 7.15 -10.53
C LEU A 173 -4.14 8.04 -10.48
N SER A 174 -4.82 8.03 -9.36
CA SER A 174 -5.93 8.95 -9.11
C SER A 174 -5.43 10.38 -9.09
N PRO A 175 -6.12 11.32 -9.75
CA PRO A 175 -5.82 12.75 -9.64
C PRO A 175 -6.12 13.30 -8.24
N MET A 176 -6.85 12.54 -7.41
CA MET A 176 -7.15 12.90 -6.03
C MET A 176 -6.00 12.47 -5.10
N GLN A 177 -5.63 13.38 -4.20
CA GLN A 177 -4.70 13.12 -3.12
C GLN A 177 -5.37 13.39 -1.78
N ILE A 178 -5.19 12.49 -0.82
CA ILE A 178 -5.62 12.69 0.56
C ILE A 178 -4.46 13.32 1.32
N LEU A 179 -4.67 14.51 1.87
CA LEU A 179 -3.71 15.18 2.74
C LEU A 179 -4.26 15.22 4.15
N ILE A 180 -3.53 14.64 5.10
CA ILE A 180 -3.89 14.68 6.52
C ILE A 180 -2.80 15.46 7.26
N THR A 181 -3.23 16.57 7.83
CA THR A 181 -2.41 17.46 8.64
C THR A 181 -2.84 17.37 10.09
N GLU A 182 -1.88 17.37 11.00
CA GLU A 182 -2.16 17.46 12.43
C GLU A 182 -2.33 18.92 12.85
N ASP A 183 -3.57 19.32 13.16
CA ASP A 183 -3.86 20.64 13.73
C ASP A 183 -3.88 20.57 15.26
N SER A 184 -2.80 21.03 15.89
CA SER A 184 -2.74 21.18 17.34
C SER A 184 -3.46 22.47 17.77
N LYS A 185 -4.47 22.38 18.64
CA LYS A 185 -5.04 23.56 19.31
C LYS A 185 -4.06 24.09 20.36
N SER A 186 -3.99 25.41 20.52
CA SER A 186 -3.13 26.04 21.53
C SER A 186 -3.71 25.87 22.94
N PHE A 187 -2.83 25.91 23.95
CA PHE A 187 -3.23 25.87 25.37
C PHE A 187 -4.22 26.99 25.74
N SER A 188 -4.16 28.14 25.06
CA SER A 188 -5.11 29.23 25.25
C SER A 188 -6.56 28.80 25.00
N HIS A 189 -6.80 27.94 24.00
CA HIS A 189 -8.13 27.42 23.70
C HIS A 189 -8.68 26.54 24.84
N LEU A 190 -7.80 25.86 25.58
CA LEU A 190 -8.20 25.10 26.76
C LEU A 190 -8.58 26.03 27.91
N ILE A 191 -7.77 27.06 28.16
CA ILE A 191 -8.03 28.05 29.23
C ILE A 191 -9.34 28.78 28.97
N THR A 192 -9.58 29.23 27.73
CA THR A 192 -10.83 29.92 27.38
C THR A 192 -12.03 28.99 27.50
N SER A 193 -11.92 27.72 27.10
CA SER A 193 -13.00 26.74 27.29
C SER A 193 -13.31 26.48 28.77
N VAL A 194 -12.29 26.37 29.63
CA VAL A 194 -12.48 26.19 31.08
C VAL A 194 -13.14 27.42 31.70
N CYS A 195 -12.68 28.62 31.32
CA CYS A 195 -13.28 29.87 31.78
C CYS A 195 -14.75 30.00 31.34
N ALA A 196 -15.09 29.59 30.11
CA ALA A 196 -16.46 29.59 29.61
C ALA A 196 -17.38 28.64 30.39
N ILE A 197 -16.88 27.44 30.73
CA ILE A 197 -17.63 26.47 31.55
C ILE A 197 -17.87 27.04 32.96
N ILE A 198 -16.84 27.59 33.59
CA ILE A 198 -16.95 28.20 34.93
C ILE A 198 -17.94 29.38 34.89
N GLY A 199 -17.80 30.29 33.92
CA GLY A 199 -18.71 31.42 33.72
C GLY A 199 -20.16 30.99 33.49
N GLY A 200 -20.40 29.96 32.67
CA GLY A 200 -21.75 29.43 32.43
C GLY A 200 -22.40 28.80 33.68
N VAL A 201 -21.61 28.12 34.53
CA VAL A 201 -22.12 27.55 35.79
C VAL A 201 -22.46 28.67 36.78
N PHE A 202 -21.63 29.71 36.90
CA PHE A 202 -21.93 30.85 37.76
C PHE A 202 -23.13 31.67 37.25
N THR A 203 -23.28 31.92 35.95
CA THR A 203 -24.41 32.67 35.40
C THR A 203 -25.74 31.91 35.51
N SER A 204 -25.74 30.58 35.39
CA SER A 204 -26.96 29.76 35.53
C SER A 204 -27.34 29.47 36.99
N SER A 205 -26.37 29.36 37.91
CA SER A 205 -26.62 29.18 39.34
C SER A 205 -26.94 30.49 40.08
N LEU A 206 -26.41 31.62 39.60
CA LEU A 206 -26.67 32.96 40.15
C LEU A 206 -27.90 33.63 39.50
N GLY A 207 -28.84 32.84 38.97
CA GLY A 207 -30.18 33.31 38.59
C GLY A 207 -31.16 33.41 39.76
N HIS A 208 -30.80 32.99 40.98
CA HIS A 208 -31.73 33.00 42.12
C HIS A 208 -31.12 33.23 43.51
N PHE A 209 -29.98 33.93 43.63
CA PHE A 209 -29.45 34.36 44.92
C PHE A 209 -29.33 35.89 45.00
N LYS A 210 -30.40 36.50 45.51
CA LYS A 210 -30.45 37.91 45.91
C LYS A 210 -29.77 38.03 47.28
N LEU A 211 -28.48 38.35 47.30
CA LEU A 211 -27.81 38.84 48.51
C LEU A 211 -27.73 40.38 48.49
N PRO A 212 -28.00 41.04 49.61
CA PRO A 212 -28.02 42.50 49.69
C PRO A 212 -26.58 43.03 49.78
N GLY A 213 -26.17 43.85 48.80
CA GLY A 213 -25.21 44.93 49.09
C GLY A 213 -23.84 44.92 48.39
N TYR A 214 -23.47 43.96 47.54
CA TYR A 214 -22.20 44.05 46.80
C TYR A 214 -22.33 43.64 45.33
N TRP A 215 -22.05 44.59 44.44
CA TRP A 215 -21.88 44.36 43.01
C TRP A 215 -20.49 43.82 42.74
N ILE A 216 -20.35 42.50 42.56
CA ILE A 216 -19.12 41.92 42.01
C ILE A 216 -19.27 41.96 40.49
N GLN A 217 -18.67 42.98 39.89
CA GLN A 217 -18.54 43.10 38.44
C GLN A 217 -17.52 42.07 37.96
N PHE A 218 -17.99 40.94 37.43
CA PHE A 218 -17.14 40.04 36.66
C PHE A 218 -16.74 40.77 35.38
N CYS A 219 -15.50 41.30 35.40
CA CYS A 219 -14.89 41.98 34.28
C CYS A 219 -14.78 40.97 33.12
N THR A 220 -15.54 41.24 32.05
CA THR A 220 -15.38 40.60 30.75
C THR A 220 -13.98 40.91 30.24
N ILE A 221 -13.09 39.92 30.29
CA ILE A 221 -11.79 40.00 29.61
C ILE A 221 -12.08 39.75 28.14
N LEU A 222 -12.02 40.84 27.35
CA LEU A 222 -11.95 40.82 25.89
C LEU A 222 -10.49 40.62 25.46
#